data_AF-I1ZEU4-F1
#
_entry.id   AF-I1ZEU4-F1
#
_cell.length_a   1.000
_cell.length_b   1.000
_cell.length_c   1.000
_cell.angle_alpha   90.00
_cell.angle_beta   90.00
_cell.angle_gamma   90.00
#
_symmetry.space_group_name_H-M   'P 1'
#
loop_
_entity.id
_entity.type
_entity.pdbx_description
1 polymer ?
#
loop_
_entity_poly.entity_id
_entity_poly.type
_entity_poly.pdbx_seq_one_letter_code
_entity_poly.pdbx_strand_id
1 'polypeptide(L)'
;RPRRFSDLAISTSLMVKRVLSMPLRALQGFLDSVFKLANIPLVCPHYTCISRRAKEIEVSFKTKTRGAIQHLAIDATGLKVYGEGEWKVKKHGTDGKRRVWRKLHIAVDTGTHEIVAAE
;
A
#
# COMPACT_ATOMS: atom_id res chain seq x y z
N ARG A 1 4.61 -18.76 -14.11
CA ARG A 1 4.10 -17.95 -15.25
C ARG A 1 5.11 -16.84 -15.54
N PRO A 2 5.46 -16.57 -16.79
CA PRO A 2 6.41 -15.51 -17.14
C PRO A 2 5.89 -14.13 -16.71
N ARG A 3 6.81 -13.26 -16.27
CA ARG A 3 6.49 -11.88 -15.87
C ARG A 3 6.14 -11.07 -17.12
N ARG A 4 4.84 -10.78 -17.31
CA ARG A 4 4.34 -9.99 -18.46
C ARG A 4 4.56 -8.49 -18.32
N PHE A 5 4.72 -8.01 -17.08
CA PHE A 5 4.88 -6.59 -16.78
C PHE A 5 6.24 -6.34 -16.11
N SER A 6 6.89 -5.21 -16.37
CA SER A 6 8.14 -4.82 -15.72
C SER A 6 7.92 -4.45 -14.24
N ASP A 7 8.99 -4.45 -13.42
CA ASP A 7 8.91 -3.91 -12.05
C ASP A 7 8.55 -2.41 -12.05
N LEU A 8 9.04 -1.66 -13.05
CA LEU A 8 8.70 -0.26 -13.25
C LEU A 8 7.19 -0.05 -13.34
N ALA A 9 6.50 -0.82 -14.21
CA ALA A 9 5.05 -0.71 -14.38
C ALA A 9 4.30 -0.92 -13.05
N ILE A 10 4.71 -1.91 -12.24
CA ILE A 10 4.08 -2.19 -10.95
C ILE A 10 4.36 -1.07 -9.95
N SER A 11 5.62 -0.59 -9.86
CA SER A 11 6.00 0.50 -8.96
C SER A 11 5.24 1.79 -9.28
N THR A 12 5.09 2.13 -10.56
CA THR A 12 4.31 3.29 -11.01
C THR A 12 2.84 3.15 -10.63
N SER A 13 2.23 1.98 -10.85
CA SER A 13 0.86 1.73 -10.41
C SER A 13 0.70 1.92 -8.88
N LEU A 14 1.65 1.41 -8.09
CA LEU A 14 1.64 1.55 -6.63
C LEU A 14 1.85 3.00 -6.17
N MET A 15 2.66 3.79 -6.88
CA MET A 15 2.81 5.22 -6.63
C MET A 15 1.49 5.97 -6.85
N VAL A 16 0.83 5.74 -8.00
CA VAL A 16 -0.48 6.36 -8.30
C VAL A 16 -1.51 5.98 -7.24
N LYS A 17 -1.55 4.70 -6.86
CA LYS A 17 -2.42 4.21 -5.77
C LYS A 17 -2.22 5.00 -4.48
N ARG A 18 -0.97 5.29 -4.12
CA ARG A 18 -0.61 5.97 -2.87
C ARG A 18 -0.97 7.45 -2.94
N VAL A 19 -0.61 8.14 -4.02
CA VAL A 19 -0.88 9.57 -4.20
C VAL A 19 -2.38 9.87 -4.20
N LEU A 20 -3.17 9.02 -4.87
CA LEU A 20 -4.62 9.20 -5.00
C LEU A 20 -5.44 8.44 -3.95
N SER A 21 -4.78 7.78 -3.00
CA SER A 21 -5.43 7.01 -1.91
C SER A 21 -6.52 6.02 -2.37
N MET A 22 -6.35 5.37 -3.52
CA MET A 22 -7.37 4.50 -4.12
C MET A 22 -7.14 3.00 -3.86
N PRO A 23 -8.20 2.17 -3.86
CA PRO A 23 -8.06 0.72 -3.83
C PRO A 23 -7.55 0.16 -5.17
N LEU A 24 -6.89 -1.00 -5.15
CA LEU A 24 -6.25 -1.60 -6.33
C LEU A 24 -7.21 -1.86 -7.50
N ARG A 25 -8.49 -2.16 -7.23
CA ARG A 25 -9.50 -2.37 -8.28
C ARG A 25 -9.86 -1.05 -8.98
N ALA A 26 -9.99 0.04 -8.23
CA ALA A 26 -10.22 1.36 -8.79
C ALA A 26 -8.99 1.85 -9.57
N LEU A 27 -7.78 1.59 -9.05
CA LEU A 27 -6.52 1.88 -9.73
C LEU A 27 -6.43 1.26 -11.13
N GLN A 28 -6.84 0.01 -11.28
CA GLN A 28 -6.83 -0.65 -12.58
C GLN A 28 -7.69 0.13 -13.59
N GLY A 29 -8.95 0.39 -13.24
CA GLY A 29 -9.86 1.15 -14.10
C GLY A 29 -9.39 2.60 -14.35
N PHE A 30 -8.77 3.23 -13.35
CA PHE A 30 -8.20 4.57 -13.48
C PHE A 30 -7.06 4.59 -14.50
N LEU A 31 -6.09 3.68 -14.38
CA LEU A 31 -4.95 3.61 -15.31
C LEU A 31 -5.39 3.26 -16.73
N ASP A 32 -6.33 2.32 -16.87
CA ASP A 32 -6.92 1.99 -18.18
C ASP A 32 -7.62 3.22 -18.81
N SER A 33 -8.30 4.04 -17.99
CA SER A 33 -8.94 5.28 -18.47
C SER A 33 -7.91 6.33 -18.91
N VAL A 34 -6.80 6.47 -18.17
CA VAL A 34 -5.69 7.37 -18.53
C VAL A 34 -5.04 6.94 -19.85
N PHE A 35 -4.76 5.64 -20.03
CA PHE A 35 -4.19 5.14 -21.28
C PHE A 35 -5.13 5.38 -22.47
N LYS A 36 -6.44 5.14 -22.28
CA LYS A 36 -7.45 5.43 -23.30
C LYS A 36 -7.52 6.92 -23.64
N LEU A 37 -7.50 7.79 -22.64
CA LEU A 37 -7.54 9.25 -22.84
C LEU A 37 -6.29 9.76 -23.55
N ALA A 38 -5.12 9.20 -23.24
CA ALA A 38 -3.86 9.55 -23.86
C ALA A 38 -3.63 8.87 -25.23
N ASN A 39 -4.56 8.03 -25.70
CA ASN A 39 -4.45 7.24 -26.91
C ASN A 39 -3.18 6.35 -26.95
N ILE A 40 -2.82 5.77 -25.80
CA ILE A 40 -1.63 4.92 -25.65
C ILE A 40 -2.07 3.44 -25.69
N PRO A 41 -1.45 2.59 -26.53
CA PRO A 41 -1.81 1.17 -26.63
C PRO A 41 -1.19 0.33 -25.50
N LEU A 42 -1.36 0.77 -24.25
CA LEU A 42 -0.93 0.06 -23.04
C LEU A 42 -2.14 -0.47 -22.27
N VAL A 43 -1.90 -1.54 -21.50
CA VAL A 43 -2.92 -2.19 -20.66
C VAL A 43 -2.43 -2.19 -19.22
N CYS A 44 -3.29 -1.83 -18.27
CA CYS A 44 -2.94 -1.90 -16.85
C CYS A 44 -2.76 -3.35 -16.40
N PRO A 45 -1.74 -3.68 -15.58
CA PRO A 45 -1.68 -4.96 -14.90
C PRO A 45 -2.95 -5.20 -14.07
N HIS A 46 -3.48 -6.42 -14.09
CA HIS A 46 -4.64 -6.78 -13.27
C HIS A 46 -4.32 -6.56 -11.78
N TYR A 47 -5.30 -6.11 -10.98
CA TYR A 47 -5.11 -5.76 -9.57
C TYR A 47 -4.49 -6.89 -8.73
N THR A 48 -4.74 -8.17 -9.09
CA THR A 48 -4.11 -9.33 -8.43
C THR A 48 -2.62 -9.45 -8.75
N CYS A 49 -2.20 -9.09 -9.97
CA CYS A 49 -0.79 -9.04 -10.36
C CYS A 49 -0.06 -7.95 -9.56
N ILE A 50 -0.64 -6.76 -9.47
CA ILE A 50 -0.11 -5.65 -8.69
C ILE A 50 0.01 -6.04 -7.22
N SER A 51 -1.06 -6.58 -6.63
CA SER A 51 -1.09 -7.01 -5.22
C SER A 51 0.00 -8.04 -4.89
N ARG A 52 0.13 -9.09 -5.71
CA ARG A 52 1.13 -10.14 -5.48
C ARG A 52 2.56 -9.61 -5.60
N ARG A 53 2.82 -8.75 -6.59
CA ARG A 53 4.15 -8.20 -6.84
C ARG A 53 4.53 -7.07 -5.91
N ALA A 54 3.57 -6.39 -5.30
CA ALA A 54 3.84 -5.38 -4.27
C ALA A 54 4.63 -5.94 -3.07
N LYS A 55 4.58 -7.26 -2.83
CA LYS A 55 5.38 -7.92 -1.79
C LYS A 55 6.86 -8.05 -2.16
N GLU A 56 7.17 -8.16 -3.46
CA GLU A 56 8.52 -8.44 -3.97
C GLU A 56 9.26 -7.18 -4.42
N ILE A 57 8.54 -6.09 -4.67
CA ILE A 57 9.10 -4.86 -5.23
C ILE A 57 9.29 -3.85 -4.11
N GLU A 58 10.52 -3.38 -3.95
CA GLU A 58 10.80 -2.20 -3.13
C GLU A 58 10.20 -0.96 -3.79
N VAL A 59 9.13 -0.43 -3.20
CA VAL A 59 8.60 0.87 -3.58
C VAL A 59 9.17 1.89 -2.62
N SER A 60 10.13 2.67 -3.11
CA SER A 60 10.68 3.79 -2.36
C SER A 60 9.63 4.91 -2.27
N PHE A 61 8.84 4.91 -1.20
CA PHE A 61 8.01 6.05 -0.83
C PHE A 61 8.88 7.04 -0.06
N LYS A 62 9.73 7.80 -0.76
CA LYS A 62 10.49 8.86 -0.09
C LYS A 62 9.52 9.93 0.41
N THR A 63 9.35 10.01 1.73
CA THR A 63 8.84 11.22 2.37
C THR A 63 9.91 12.30 2.19
N LYS A 64 9.52 13.46 1.67
CA LYS A 64 10.44 14.58 1.48
C LYS A 64 10.71 15.20 2.85
N THR A 65 11.78 14.81 3.53
CA THR A 65 12.18 15.49 4.76
C THR A 65 12.50 16.95 4.45
N ARG A 66 11.83 17.88 5.14
CA ARG A 66 11.92 19.33 4.87
C ARG A 66 13.15 20.02 5.50
N GLY A 67 14.12 19.25 6.01
CA GLY A 67 15.30 19.76 6.68
C GLY A 67 15.75 18.87 7.84
N ALA A 68 16.53 19.44 8.77
CA ALA A 68 16.96 18.75 9.98
C ALA A 68 15.78 18.58 10.96
N ILE A 69 15.65 17.38 11.52
CA ILE A 69 14.63 17.07 12.54
C ILE A 69 15.11 17.64 13.88
N GLN A 70 14.41 18.65 14.41
CA GLN A 70 14.73 19.25 15.70
C GLN A 70 14.12 18.47 16.87
N HIS A 71 12.90 17.98 16.70
CA HIS A 71 12.12 17.29 17.72
C HIS A 71 11.40 16.09 17.10
N LEU A 72 11.58 14.91 17.70
CA LEU A 72 11.01 13.65 17.23
C LEU A 72 10.05 13.11 18.28
N ALA A 73 8.78 12.91 17.90
CA ALA A 73 7.80 12.20 18.72
C ALA A 73 7.79 10.72 18.33
N ILE A 74 7.78 9.84 19.33
CA ILE A 74 7.69 8.39 19.14
C ILE A 74 6.46 7.89 19.88
N ASP A 75 5.57 7.21 19.16
CA ASP A 75 4.38 6.59 19.73
C ASP A 75 4.13 5.22 19.09
N ALA A 76 3.30 4.39 19.72
CA ALA A 76 2.93 3.07 19.22
C ALA A 76 1.41 2.97 19.01
N THR A 77 1.00 2.46 17.86
CA THR A 77 -0.41 2.22 17.54
C THR A 77 -0.70 0.74 17.30
N GLY A 78 -1.92 0.31 17.62
CA GLY A 78 -2.40 -1.05 17.36
C GLY A 78 -3.01 -1.15 15.97
N LEU A 79 -2.39 -1.93 15.08
CA LEU A 79 -2.93 -2.28 13.77
C LEU A 79 -3.77 -3.54 13.85
N LYS A 80 -5.02 -3.45 13.42
CA LYS A 80 -5.87 -4.62 13.22
C LYS A 80 -5.64 -5.21 11.82
N VAL A 81 -5.18 -6.46 11.77
CA VAL A 81 -4.95 -7.16 10.50
C VAL A 81 -6.23 -7.89 10.09
N TYR A 82 -6.86 -7.40 9.03
CA TYR A 82 -8.05 -8.02 8.46
C TYR A 82 -7.67 -9.12 7.46
N GLY A 83 -8.37 -10.25 7.52
CA GLY A 83 -8.13 -11.39 6.64
C GLY A 83 -9.20 -12.47 6.77
N GLU A 84 -8.86 -13.67 6.30
CA GLU A 84 -9.74 -14.83 6.26
C GLU A 84 -10.42 -15.12 7.61
N GLY A 85 -9.68 -15.02 8.72
CA GLY A 85 -10.20 -15.32 10.06
C GLY A 85 -11.36 -14.41 10.47
N GLU A 86 -11.34 -13.13 10.08
CA GLU A 86 -12.45 -12.20 10.39
C GLU A 86 -13.73 -12.58 9.62
N TRP A 87 -13.60 -12.91 8.33
CA TRP A 87 -14.74 -13.32 7.51
C TRP A 87 -15.31 -14.66 8.01
N LYS A 88 -14.45 -15.65 8.29
CA LYS A 88 -14.88 -16.97 8.76
C LYS A 88 -15.52 -16.92 10.14
N VAL A 89 -14.99 -16.14 11.09
CA VAL A 89 -15.65 -15.94 12.40
C VAL A 89 -17.02 -15.28 12.22
N LYS A 90 -17.13 -14.26 11.36
CA LYS A 90 -18.42 -13.60 11.08
C LYS A 90 -19.43 -14.55 10.43
N LYS A 91 -18.99 -15.49 9.60
CA LYS A 91 -19.87 -16.42 8.86
C LYS A 91 -20.20 -17.71 9.61
N HIS A 92 -19.26 -18.24 10.40
CA HIS A 92 -19.36 -19.58 10.99
C HIS A 92 -19.22 -19.58 12.52
N GLY A 93 -19.22 -18.42 13.17
CA GLY A 93 -19.32 -18.30 14.64
C GLY A 93 -18.00 -18.52 15.38
N THR A 94 -17.09 -19.39 14.91
CA THR A 94 -15.68 -19.53 15.37
C THR A 94 -14.90 -20.44 14.41
N ASP A 95 -13.69 -20.03 14.00
CA ASP A 95 -12.79 -20.80 13.10
C ASP A 95 -11.60 -21.46 13.83
N GLY A 96 -11.33 -21.09 15.08
CA GLY A 96 -10.11 -21.48 15.80
C GLY A 96 -8.91 -20.56 15.51
N LYS A 97 -8.88 -19.81 14.40
CA LYS A 97 -7.92 -18.72 14.18
C LYS A 97 -8.33 -17.46 14.94
N ARG A 98 -7.40 -16.91 15.72
CA ARG A 98 -7.58 -15.64 16.44
C ARG A 98 -7.38 -14.42 15.53
N ARG A 99 -8.05 -13.31 15.88
CA ARG A 99 -7.80 -11.98 15.30
C ARG A 99 -6.34 -11.59 15.54
N VAL A 100 -5.68 -11.07 14.53
CA VAL A 100 -4.28 -10.63 14.62
C VAL A 100 -4.23 -9.12 14.77
N TRP A 101 -3.65 -8.68 15.87
CA TRP A 101 -3.24 -7.29 16.09
C TRP A 101 -1.71 -7.20 16.04
N ARG A 102 -1.18 -6.15 15.43
CA ARG A 102 0.26 -5.85 15.39
C ARG A 102 0.48 -4.47 16.01
N LYS A 103 1.45 -4.34 16.91
CA LYS A 103 1.90 -3.01 17.34
C LYS A 103 2.81 -2.45 16.25
N LEU A 104 2.61 -1.19 15.92
CA LEU A 104 3.43 -0.40 15.01
C LEU A 104 3.96 0.80 15.79
N HIS A 105 5.28 0.88 15.96
CA HIS A 105 5.96 2.06 16.47
C HIS A 105 6.17 3.02 15.30
N ILE A 106 5.87 4.30 15.52
CA ILE A 106 5.98 5.35 14.51
C ILE A 106 6.77 6.49 15.12
N ALA A 107 7.78 6.97 14.41
CA ALA A 107 8.51 8.18 14.74
C ALA A 107 8.10 9.30 13.78
N VAL A 108 7.69 10.44 14.33
CA VAL A 108 7.13 11.58 13.59
C VAL A 108 7.90 12.84 13.97
N ASP A 109 8.31 13.62 12.96
CA ASP A 109 8.85 14.95 13.17
C ASP A 109 7.73 15.88 13.66
N THR A 110 7.87 16.47 14.83
CA THR A 110 6.80 17.30 15.42
C THR A 110 6.63 18.64 14.71
N GLY A 111 7.63 19.11 13.95
CA GLY A 111 7.53 20.35 13.19
C GLY A 111 6.77 20.18 11.87
N THR A 112 6.97 19.05 11.18
CA THR A 112 6.40 18.81 9.85
C THR A 112 5.22 17.83 9.86
N HIS A 113 5.06 17.08 10.96
CA HIS A 113 4.14 15.94 11.09
C HIS A 113 4.40 14.81 10.08
N GLU A 114 5.60 14.74 9.51
CA GLU A 114 5.98 13.67 8.60
C GLU A 114 6.50 12.45 9.38
N ILE A 115 6.14 11.25 8.91
CA ILE A 115 6.66 10.00 9.43
C ILE A 115 8.12 9.85 8.98
N VAL A 116 9.02 9.73 9.95
CA VAL A 116 10.47 9.60 9.74
C VAL A 116 10.90 8.13 9.79
N ALA A 117 10.30 7.35 10.67
CA ALA A 117 10.54 5.91 10.79
C ALA A 117 9.28 5.17 11.25
N ALA A 118 9.19 3.89 10.95
CA ALA A 118 8.14 3.02 11.45
C ALA A 118 8.66 1.57 11.58
N GLU A 119 8.29 0.90 12.68
CA GLU A 119 8.67 -0.49 13.01
C GLU A 119 7.50 -1.30 13.60
#